data_AF-A0A382MLE4-F1
#
_entry.id   AF-A0A382MLE4-F1
#
_cell.length_a   1.000
_cell.length_b   1.000
_cell.length_c   1.000
_cell.angle_alpha   90.00
_cell.angle_beta   90.00
_cell.angle_gamma   90.00
#
_symmetry.space_group_name_H-M   'P 1'
#
loop_
_entity.id
_entity.type
_entity.pdbx_description
1 polymer ?
#
loop_
_entity_poly.entity_id
_entity_poly.type
_entity_poly.pdbx_seq_one_letter_code
_entity_poly.pdbx_strand_id
1 'polypeptide(L)'
;MKQHTPLIIDALQYSNWSEKIFRQMNEGGVSAVHVTICYHEDFQEMVENIIAWNRRFEQYSELIFHGLGVDDVRKAHSEGRTAIFFGFQNCSPIEDNIGLVEICHQLGARFMQLSYNNQS
;
A
#
# COMPACT_ATOMS: atom_id res chain seq x y z
N MET A 1 24.98 -23.55 4.56
CA MET A 1 23.53 -23.48 4.29
C MET A 1 23.19 -22.02 4.07
N LYS A 2 22.54 -21.63 2.96
CA LYS A 2 22.01 -20.26 2.84
C LYS A 2 20.88 -20.12 3.84
N GLN A 3 20.99 -19.20 4.80
CA GLN A 3 19.85 -18.89 5.66
C GLN A 3 18.70 -18.39 4.77
N HIS A 4 17.52 -19.01 4.91
CA HIS A 4 16.33 -18.57 4.19
C HIS A 4 15.68 -17.48 5.04
N THR A 5 15.91 -16.23 4.67
CA THR A 5 15.28 -15.09 5.35
C THR A 5 13.77 -15.12 5.04
N PRO A 6 12.89 -15.02 6.04
CA PRO A 6 11.45 -15.09 5.79
C PRO A 6 10.94 -13.86 5.02
N LEU A 7 9.87 -14.05 4.25
CA LEU A 7 9.07 -12.95 3.70
C LEU A 7 8.17 -12.39 4.81
N ILE A 8 8.40 -11.15 5.22
CA ILE A 8 7.58 -10.46 6.22
C ILE A 8 6.61 -9.53 5.51
N ILE A 9 5.32 -9.67 5.79
CA ILE A 9 4.25 -8.86 5.21
C ILE A 9 3.43 -8.26 6.35
N ASP A 10 3.32 -6.94 6.36
CA ASP A 10 2.37 -6.25 7.22
C ASP A 10 1.06 -5.99 6.47
N ALA A 11 -0.04 -6.54 6.98
CA ALA A 11 -1.32 -6.55 6.30
C ALA A 11 -2.17 -5.30 6.57
N LEU A 12 -1.76 -4.35 7.43
CA LEU A 12 -2.47 -3.09 7.61
C LEU A 12 -1.63 -2.04 8.33
N GLN A 13 -1.28 -0.96 7.63
CA GLN A 13 -0.61 0.20 8.23
C GLN A 13 -1.26 1.52 7.85
N TYR A 14 -1.46 2.37 8.87
CA TYR A 14 -1.88 3.75 8.75
C TYR A 14 -0.96 4.62 9.62
N SER A 15 -0.03 5.31 8.97
CA SER A 15 1.11 5.96 9.62
C SER A 15 1.38 7.34 9.01
N ASN A 16 2.05 8.20 9.78
CA ASN A 16 2.63 9.44 9.26
C ASN A 16 3.91 9.12 8.48
N TRP A 17 3.74 8.69 7.22
CA TRP A 17 4.81 8.18 6.36
C TRP A 17 5.96 9.16 6.18
N SER A 18 7.17 8.67 6.43
CA SER A 18 8.42 9.44 6.34
C SER A 18 9.58 8.51 5.94
N GLU A 19 10.68 9.10 5.46
CA GLU A 19 11.91 8.37 5.17
C GLU A 19 12.37 7.49 6.34
N LYS A 20 12.26 8.00 7.57
CA LYS A 20 12.63 7.25 8.78
C LYS A 20 11.86 5.94 8.88
N ILE A 21 10.54 5.97 8.66
CA ILE A 21 9.70 4.76 8.69
C ILE A 21 10.11 3.80 7.58
N PHE A 22 10.36 4.31 6.37
CA PHE A 22 10.82 3.48 5.25
C PHE A 22 12.14 2.77 5.58
N ARG A 23 13.11 3.47 6.17
CA ARG A 23 14.37 2.84 6.61
C ARG A 23 14.15 1.78 7.69
N GLN A 24 13.30 2.06 8.67
CA GLN A 24 12.96 1.09 9.71
C GLN A 24 12.29 -0.18 9.17
N MET A 25 11.42 -0.06 8.16
CA MET A 25 10.82 -1.23 7.49
C MET A 25 11.88 -2.08 6.78
N ASN A 26 12.81 -1.44 6.09
CA ASN A 26 13.91 -2.11 5.40
C ASN A 26 14.88 -2.79 6.39
N GLU A 27 15.28 -2.08 7.47
CA GLU A 27 16.09 -2.63 8.56
C GLU A 27 15.42 -3.83 9.24
N GLY A 28 14.08 -3.79 9.37
CA GLY A 28 13.27 -4.88 9.90
C GLY A 28 13.02 -6.03 8.91
N GLY A 29 13.47 -5.92 7.65
CA GLY A 29 13.25 -6.94 6.62
C GLY A 29 11.81 -7.06 6.12
N VAL A 30 10.99 -6.01 6.31
CA VAL A 30 9.60 -5.99 5.86
C VAL A 30 9.56 -5.94 4.33
N SER A 31 9.09 -7.04 3.73
CA SER A 31 9.08 -7.23 2.28
C SER A 31 7.87 -6.56 1.64
N ALA A 32 6.74 -6.48 2.35
CA ALA A 32 5.56 -5.79 1.85
C ALA A 32 4.71 -5.18 2.98
N VAL A 33 4.04 -4.07 2.67
CA VAL A 33 3.08 -3.42 3.55
C VAL A 33 1.84 -3.02 2.78
N HIS A 34 0.66 -3.40 3.29
CA HIS A 34 -0.61 -2.80 2.89
C HIS A 34 -0.79 -1.46 3.62
N VAL A 35 -0.77 -0.37 2.86
CA VAL A 35 -0.98 0.98 3.36
C VAL A 35 -2.41 1.43 3.12
N THR A 36 -3.03 1.96 4.17
CA THR A 36 -4.36 2.55 4.06
C THR A 36 -4.26 3.90 3.36
N ILE A 37 -4.93 4.03 2.21
CA ILE A 37 -5.07 5.29 1.47
C ILE A 37 -6.51 5.81 1.44
N CYS A 38 -7.42 5.08 2.10
CA CYS A 38 -8.79 5.53 2.35
C CYS A 38 -9.29 5.01 3.70
N TYR A 39 -9.76 5.94 4.52
CA TYR A 39 -10.42 5.75 5.81
C TYR A 39 -11.66 6.67 5.95
N HIS A 40 -11.58 7.90 5.45
CA HIS A 40 -12.69 8.87 5.36
C HIS A 40 -12.84 9.50 3.97
N GLU A 41 -11.90 9.22 3.07
CA GLU A 41 -11.75 9.86 1.77
C GLU A 41 -12.84 9.42 0.77
N ASP A 42 -13.29 10.37 -0.06
CA ASP A 42 -14.03 10.06 -1.29
C ASP A 42 -13.09 9.63 -2.44
N PHE A 43 -13.63 9.44 -3.65
CA PHE A 43 -12.79 9.04 -4.79
C PHE A 43 -11.71 10.07 -5.13
N GLN A 44 -12.03 11.37 -5.10
CA GLN A 44 -11.09 12.42 -5.47
C GLN A 44 -9.98 12.54 -4.41
N GLU A 45 -10.34 12.54 -3.13
CA GLU A 45 -9.39 12.57 -2.01
C GLU A 45 -8.49 11.33 -1.99
N MET A 46 -9.04 10.15 -2.32
CA MET A 46 -8.26 8.93 -2.51
C MET A 46 -7.24 9.08 -3.64
N VAL A 47 -7.61 9.71 -4.76
CA VAL A 47 -6.67 10.02 -5.86
C VAL A 47 -5.58 10.98 -5.42
N GLU A 48 -5.87 11.97 -4.56
CA GLU A 48 -4.85 12.85 -3.98
C GLU A 48 -3.84 12.07 -3.13
N ASN A 49 -4.30 11.09 -2.35
CA ASN A 49 -3.43 10.17 -1.62
C ASN A 49 -2.53 9.36 -2.56
N ILE A 50 -3.05 8.86 -3.69
CA ILE A 50 -2.27 8.17 -4.72
C ILE A 50 -1.18 9.09 -5.30
N ILE A 51 -1.52 10.34 -5.64
CA ILE A 51 -0.55 11.32 -6.14
C ILE A 51 0.57 11.55 -5.12
N ALA A 52 0.21 11.69 -3.85
CA ALA A 52 1.18 11.87 -2.78
C ALA A 52 2.08 10.62 -2.60
N TRP A 53 1.57 9.41 -2.81
CA TRP A 53 2.36 8.19 -2.81
C TRP A 53 3.28 8.07 -4.02
N ASN A 54 2.82 8.45 -5.22
CA ASN A 54 3.67 8.46 -6.41
C ASN A 54 4.92 9.32 -6.20
N ARG A 55 4.77 10.50 -5.61
CA ARG A 55 5.91 11.36 -5.23
C ARG A 55 6.85 10.68 -4.23
N ARG A 56 6.32 9.91 -3.28
CA ARG A 56 7.15 9.14 -2.33
C ARG A 56 7.92 8.02 -3.02
N PHE A 57 7.32 7.34 -4.00
CA PHE A 57 8.01 6.32 -4.78
C PHE A 57 9.14 6.91 -5.62
N GLU A 58 8.95 8.11 -6.18
CA GLU A 58 10.01 8.83 -6.88
C GLU A 58 11.12 9.26 -5.93
N GLN A 59 10.77 9.87 -4.78
CA GLN A 59 11.71 10.43 -3.83
C GLN A 59 12.51 9.36 -3.06
N TYR A 60 11.88 8.22 -2.78
CA TYR A 60 12.43 7.14 -1.94
C TYR A 60 12.51 5.82 -2.71
N SER A 61 12.83 5.89 -4.00
CA SER A 61 12.92 4.74 -4.89
C SER A 61 13.86 3.65 -4.37
N GLU A 62 14.95 4.01 -3.70
CA GLU A 62 15.90 3.07 -3.09
C GLU A 62 15.33 2.33 -1.86
N LEU A 63 14.19 2.75 -1.30
CA LEU A 63 13.61 2.20 -0.08
C LEU A 63 12.27 1.49 -0.33
N ILE A 64 11.45 2.03 -1.22
CA ILE A 64 10.08 1.57 -1.46
C ILE A 64 9.69 1.61 -2.94
N PHE A 65 8.65 0.86 -3.30
CA PHE A 65 7.95 0.98 -4.58
C PHE A 65 6.51 0.50 -4.49
N HIS A 66 5.71 0.83 -5.49
CA HIS A 66 4.33 0.37 -5.61
C HIS A 66 4.29 -1.13 -5.97
N GLY A 67 3.74 -1.95 -5.09
CA GLY A 67 3.47 -3.36 -5.33
C GLY A 67 2.07 -3.57 -5.93
N LEU A 68 1.98 -4.42 -6.94
CA LEU A 68 0.76 -4.75 -7.68
C LEU A 68 0.45 -6.25 -7.67
N GLY A 69 1.39 -7.10 -7.26
CA GLY A 69 1.17 -8.54 -7.13
C GLY A 69 2.22 -9.26 -6.29
N VAL A 70 2.10 -10.58 -6.21
CA VAL A 70 2.97 -11.44 -5.38
C VAL A 70 4.45 -11.37 -5.78
N ASP A 71 4.75 -11.14 -7.06
CA ASP A 71 6.12 -11.05 -7.53
C ASP A 71 6.83 -9.80 -7.01
N ASP A 72 6.10 -8.72 -6.72
CA ASP A 72 6.65 -7.53 -6.09
C ASP A 72 7.10 -7.79 -4.65
N VAL A 73 6.42 -8.68 -3.92
CA VAL A 73 6.85 -9.08 -2.57
C VAL A 73 8.20 -9.80 -2.62
N ARG A 74 8.37 -10.71 -3.59
CA ARG A 74 9.63 -11.43 -3.79
C ARG A 74 10.75 -10.49 -4.23
N LYS A 75 10.44 -9.57 -5.15
CA LYS A 75 11.36 -8.55 -5.63
C LYS A 75 11.84 -7.67 -4.47
N ALA A 76 10.91 -7.11 -3.69
CA ALA A 76 11.21 -6.29 -2.53
C ALA A 76 12.16 -7.00 -1.55
N HIS A 77 11.86 -8.26 -1.22
CA HIS A 77 12.71 -9.07 -0.38
C HIS A 77 14.12 -9.26 -0.96
N SER A 78 14.23 -9.53 -2.27
CA SER A 78 15.52 -9.75 -2.92
C SER A 78 16.36 -8.47 -3.07
N GLU A 79 15.70 -7.32 -3.21
CA GLU A 79 16.33 -6.02 -3.39
C GLU A 79 16.60 -5.30 -2.06
N GLY A 80 16.13 -5.84 -0.92
CA GLY A 80 16.22 -5.17 0.38
C GLY A 80 15.41 -3.87 0.41
N ARG A 81 14.24 -3.90 -0.24
CA ARG A 81 13.25 -2.82 -0.36
C ARG A 81 11.92 -3.27 0.25
N THR A 82 10.97 -2.36 0.43
CA THR A 82 9.59 -2.69 0.83
C THR A 82 8.59 -2.39 -0.30
N ALA A 83 7.80 -3.38 -0.72
CA ALA A 83 6.68 -3.18 -1.62
C ALA A 83 5.47 -2.60 -0.88
N ILE A 84 4.94 -1.49 -1.37
CA ILE A 84 3.79 -0.78 -0.80
C ILE A 84 2.55 -1.13 -1.62
N PHE A 85 1.54 -1.70 -0.98
CA PHE A 85 0.26 -2.05 -1.60
C PHE A 85 -0.83 -1.11 -1.09
N PHE A 86 -1.59 -0.52 -2.01
CA PHE A 86 -2.71 0.33 -1.62
C PHE A 86 -3.93 -0.48 -1.20
N GLY A 87 -4.60 0.00 -0.15
CA GLY A 87 -5.93 -0.47 0.15
C GLY A 87 -6.76 0.51 0.97
N PHE A 88 -8.04 0.13 1.09
CA PHE A 88 -9.09 0.94 1.68
C PHE A 88 -9.62 0.24 2.92
N GLN A 89 -9.85 1.00 3.99
CA GLN A 89 -10.50 0.49 5.20
C GLN A 89 -12.04 0.61 5.15
N ASN A 90 -12.58 1.17 4.06
CA ASN A 90 -14.01 1.24 3.77
C ASN A 90 -14.24 1.16 2.24
N CYS A 91 -15.50 1.31 1.81
CA CYS A 91 -15.88 1.34 0.39
C CYS A 91 -16.19 2.75 -0.15
N SER A 92 -15.88 3.84 0.57
CA SER A 92 -16.21 5.19 0.09
C SER A 92 -15.59 5.56 -1.26
N PRO A 93 -14.40 5.06 -1.68
CA PRO A 93 -13.85 5.40 -2.99
C PRO A 93 -14.63 4.86 -4.18
N ILE A 94 -15.54 3.90 -4.00
CA ILE A 94 -16.40 3.42 -5.08
C ILE A 94 -17.80 4.06 -5.10
N GLU A 95 -18.09 4.90 -4.10
CA GLU A 95 -19.34 5.65 -3.99
C GLU A 95 -20.56 4.73 -4.23
N ASP A 96 -21.51 5.14 -5.09
CA ASP A 96 -22.66 4.34 -5.52
C ASP A 96 -22.43 3.64 -6.88
N ASN A 97 -21.19 3.62 -7.40
CA ASN A 97 -20.86 3.14 -8.73
C ASN A 97 -19.88 1.96 -8.72
N ILE A 98 -20.41 0.75 -8.94
CA ILE A 98 -19.61 -0.48 -8.97
C ILE A 98 -18.49 -0.47 -10.04
N GLY A 99 -18.63 0.32 -11.11
CA GLY A 99 -17.60 0.47 -12.13
C GLY A 99 -16.30 1.07 -11.58
N LEU A 100 -16.37 1.82 -10.47
CA LEU A 100 -15.19 2.38 -9.80
C LEU A 100 -14.31 1.32 -9.13
N VAL A 101 -14.80 0.09 -8.91
CA VAL A 101 -13.96 -1.03 -8.45
C VAL A 101 -12.84 -1.30 -9.44
N GLU A 102 -13.17 -1.36 -10.74
CA GLU A 102 -12.18 -1.60 -11.79
C GLU A 102 -11.19 -0.43 -11.89
N ILE A 103 -11.70 0.81 -11.82
CA ILE A 103 -10.87 2.01 -11.87
C ILE A 103 -9.90 2.06 -10.68
N CYS A 104 -10.38 1.82 -9.45
CA CYS A 104 -9.52 1.77 -8.26
C CYS A 104 -8.44 0.69 -8.39
N HIS A 105 -8.79 -0.48 -8.94
CA HIS A 105 -7.82 -1.55 -9.17
C HIS A 105 -6.76 -1.16 -10.22
N GLN A 106 -7.16 -0.49 -11.31
CA GLN A 106 -6.23 0.04 -12.33
C GLN A 106 -5.30 1.11 -11.74
N LEU A 107 -5.79 1.92 -10.80
CA LEU A 107 -4.99 2.89 -10.04
C LEU A 107 -4.06 2.23 -8.99
N GLY A 108 -4.14 0.91 -8.81
CA GLY A 108 -3.21 0.12 -8.00
C GLY A 108 -3.75 -0.36 -6.66
N ALA A 109 -5.01 -0.06 -6.31
CA ALA A 109 -5.63 -0.64 -5.13
C ALA A 109 -5.71 -2.17 -5.22
N ARG A 110 -5.41 -2.87 -4.12
CA ARG A 110 -5.45 -4.34 -4.04
C ARG A 110 -6.31 -4.87 -2.90
N PHE A 111 -6.62 -4.03 -1.93
CA PHE A 111 -7.45 -4.38 -0.77
C PHE A 111 -8.57 -3.37 -0.58
N MET A 112 -9.76 -3.85 -0.28
CA MET A 112 -10.89 -3.03 0.10
C MET A 112 -11.65 -3.74 1.22
N GLN A 113 -11.68 -3.12 2.39
CA GLN A 113 -12.52 -3.55 3.50
C GLN A 113 -13.95 -3.04 3.26
N LEU A 114 -14.93 -3.94 3.35
CA LEU A 114 -16.31 -3.66 2.94
C LEU A 114 -17.07 -2.72 3.90
N SER A 115 -16.65 -2.62 5.16
CA SER A 115 -17.36 -1.85 6.18
C SER A 115 -16.39 -1.34 7.24
N TYR A 116 -16.67 -0.16 7.80
CA TYR A 116 -15.87 0.43 8.86
C TYR A 116 -16.73 0.93 10.02
N ASN A 117 -16.84 0.14 11.10
CA ASN A 117 -17.36 0.41 12.46
C ASN A 117 -18.69 1.18 12.68
N ASN A 118 -19.16 1.94 11.71
CA ASN A 118 -20.47 2.57 11.58
C ASN A 118 -21.10 2.07 10.28
N GLN A 119 -22.42 2.05 10.24
CA GLN A 119 -23.18 1.59 9.08
C GLN A 119 -22.92 2.56 7.92
N SER A 120 -22.28 2.07 6.86
CA SER A 120 -22.10 2.75 5.57
C SER A 120 -23.40 2.87 4.81
#